data_AF-A0A940WI64-F1
#
_entry.id   AF-A0A940WI64-F1
#
_cell.length_a   1.000
_cell.length_b   1.000
_cell.length_c   1.000
_cell.angle_alpha   90.00
_cell.angle_beta   90.00
_cell.angle_gamma   90.00
#
_symmetry.space_group_name_H-M   'P 1'
#
loop_
_entity.id
_entity.type
_entity.pdbx_description
1 polymer ?
#
loop_
_entity_poly.entity_id
_entity_poly.type
_entity_poly.pdbx_seq_one_letter_code
_entity_poly.pdbx_strand_id
1 'polypeptide(L)' 'MLQRDYTTSQLDVLEAEAIHIMREVAAEFERPCLLFSGGKDSIVMVRVAEK' A
#
# COMPACT_ATOMS: atom_id res chain seq x y z
N MET A 1 -11.42 -0.66 29.25
CA MET A 1 -10.71 0.15 28.25
C MET A 1 -9.42 -0.59 27.94
N LEU A 2 -9.38 -1.35 26.84
CA LEU A 2 -8.13 -1.98 26.41
C LEU A 2 -7.20 -0.87 25.93
N GLN A 3 -6.10 -0.67 26.64
CA GLN A 3 -5.01 0.20 26.22
C GLN A 3 -4.48 -0.39 24.90
N ARG A 4 -4.80 0.24 23.76
CA ARG A 4 -4.10 -0.08 22.51
C ARG A 4 -2.68 0.42 22.69
N ASP A 5 -1.71 -0.48 22.57
CA ASP A 5 -0.33 -0.08 22.41
C ASP A 5 -0.27 0.81 21.16
N TYR A 6 0.07 2.10 21.35
CA TYR A 6 0.18 3.11 20.29
C TYR A 6 1.43 2.92 19.42
N THR A 7 2.02 1.73 19.44
CA THR A 7 3.20 1.40 18.65
C THR A 7 2.73 0.96 17.28
N THR A 8 3.01 1.78 16.26
CA THR A 8 2.79 1.42 14.85
C THR A 8 3.53 0.12 14.57
N SER A 9 2.84 -0.90 14.08
CA SER A 9 3.50 -2.17 13.74
C SER A 9 4.39 -1.98 12.52
N GLN A 10 5.38 -2.86 12.35
CA GLN A 10 6.21 -2.86 11.14
C GLN A 10 5.37 -2.96 9.86
N LEU A 11 4.28 -3.74 9.88
CA LEU A 11 3.39 -3.88 8.73
C LEU A 11 2.59 -2.60 8.46
N ASP A 12 2.17 -1.88 9.50
CA ASP A 12 1.48 -0.59 9.33
C ASP A 12 2.42 0.47 8.72
N VAL A 13 3.70 0.46 9.11
CA VAL A 13 4.71 1.35 8.51
C VAL A 13 4.89 1.02 7.02
N LEU A 14 5.13 -0.25 6.69
CA LEU A 14 5.32 -0.68 5.30
C LEU A 14 4.08 -0.42 4.43
N GLU A 15 2.88 -0.61 4.98
CA GLU A 15 1.65 -0.32 4.27
C GLU A 15 1.50 1.18 4.00
N ALA A 16 1.78 2.03 4.99
CA ALA A 16 1.73 3.49 4.83
C ALA A 16 2.74 3.98 3.77
N GLU A 17 3.97 3.46 3.78
CA GLU A 17 4.99 3.77 2.77
C GLU A 17 4.56 3.30 1.38
N ALA A 18 4.00 2.10 1.24
CA ALA A 18 3.53 1.59 -0.04
C ALA A 18 2.37 2.43 -0.61
N ILE A 19 1.40 2.82 0.24
CA ILE A 19 0.30 3.73 -0.17
C ILE A 19 0.86 5.08 -0.62
N HIS A 20 1.83 5.62 0.12
CA HIS A 20 2.45 6.89 -0.21
C HIS A 20 3.05 6.87 -1.63
N ILE A 21 3.87 5.86 -1.91
CA ILE A 21 4.50 5.66 -3.24
C ILE A 21 3.43 5.50 -4.33
N MET A 22 2.39 4.70 -4.09
CA MET A 22 1.31 4.48 -5.06
C MET A 22 0.57 5.79 -5.39
N ARG A 23 0.38 6.67 -4.40
CA ARG A 23 -0.25 7.98 -4.59
C ARG A 23 0.66 8.96 -5.35
N GLU A 24 1.97 8.92 -5.12
CA GLU A 24 2.93 9.71 -5.90
C GLU A 24 2.90 9.28 -7.37
N VAL A 25 2.97 7.97 -7.66
CA VAL A 25 2.86 7.45 -9.03
C VAL A 25 1.53 7.82 -9.67
N ALA A 26 0.42 7.76 -8.92
CA ALA A 26 -0.88 8.18 -9.44
C ALA A 26 -0.99 9.69 -9.72
N ALA A 27 -0.24 10.51 -8.98
CA ALA A 27 -0.23 11.97 -9.15
C ALA A 27 0.72 12.44 -10.27
N GLU A 28 1.85 11.76 -10.48
CA GLU A 28 2.87 12.17 -11.44
C GLU A 28 2.64 11.65 -12.86
N PHE A 29 1.95 10.51 -13.03
CA PHE A 29 1.75 9.88 -14.33
C PHE A 29 0.31 10.03 -14.81
N GLU A 30 0.12 10.35 -16.10
CA GLU A 30 -1.22 10.52 -16.71
C GLU A 30 -1.99 9.19 -16.82
N ARG A 31 -1.28 8.08 -17.04
CA ARG A 31 -1.87 6.74 -17.28
C ARG A 31 -1.07 5.64 -16.58
N PRO A 32 -0.99 5.65 -15.24
CA PRO A 32 -0.29 4.60 -14.51
C PRO A 32 -1.00 3.25 -14.70
N CYS A 33 -0.24 2.17 -14.67
CA CYS A 33 -0.77 0.81 -14.70
C CYS A 33 -0.07 -0.04 -13.64
N LEU A 34 -0.83 -0.97 -13.04
CA LEU A 34 -0.29 -1.98 -12.15
C LEU A 34 -0.17 -3.30 -12.91
N LEU A 35 1.06 -3.79 -13.08
CA LEU A 35 1.29 -5.09 -13.70
C LEU A 35 0.85 -6.20 -12.75
N PHE A 36 -0.22 -6.90 -13.12
CA PHE A 36 -0.82 -7.95 -12.30
C PHE A 36 -0.49 -9.34 -12.87
N SER A 37 0.28 -10.12 -12.10
CA SER A 37 0.68 -11.49 -12.47
C SER A 37 -0.21 -12.58 -11.87
N GLY A 38 -1.13 -12.23 -10.97
CA GLY A 38 -1.92 -13.19 -10.20
C GLY A 38 -1.15 -13.86 -9.04
N GLY A 39 0.13 -13.52 -8.85
CA GLY A 39 0.93 -14.00 -7.71
C GLY A 39 0.64 -13.23 -6.41
N LYS A 40 1.08 -13.79 -5.28
CA LYS A 40 0.86 -13.22 -3.94
C LYS A 40 1.27 -11.76 -3.82
N ASP A 41 2.40 -11.39 -4.42
CA ASP A 41 2.96 -10.04 -4.31
C ASP A 41 2.09 -9.04 -5.08
N SER A 42 1.65 -9.41 -6.28
CA SER A 42 0.73 -8.58 -7.08
C SER A 42 -0.65 -8.45 -6.47
N ILE A 43 -1.14 -9.48 -5.74
CA ILE A 43 -2.40 -9.41 -4.98
C ILE A 43 -2.30 -8.43 -3.82
N VAL A 44 -1.20 -8.48 -3.05
CA VAL A 44 -0.94 -7.50 -1.99
C VAL A 44 -0.88 -6.09 -2.58
N MET A 45 -0.24 -5.93 -3.74
CA MET A 45 -0.13 -4.62 -4.37
C MET A 45 -1.47 -4.07 -4.88
N VAL A 46 -2.35 -4.91 -5.42
CA VAL A 46 -3.73 -4.52 -5.72
C VAL A 46 -4.44 -4.06 -4.45
N ARG A 47 -4.29 -4.78 -3.34
CA ARG A 47 -4.94 -4.40 -2.08
C ARG A 47 -4.44 -3.05 -1.53
N VAL A 48 -3.14 -2.77 -1.69
CA VAL A 48 -2.56 -1.46 -1.35
C VAL A 48 -3.10 -0.38 -2.29
N ALA A 49 -3.21 -0.65 -3.59
CA ALA A 49 -3.74 0.28 -4.58
C ALA A 49 -5.21 0.69 -4.34
N GLU A 50 -6.00 -0.14 -3.64
CA GLU A 50 -7.39 0.15 -3.27
C GLU A 50 -7.54 1.14 -2.08
N LYS A 51 -6.44 1.51 -1.39
CA LYS A 51 -6.45 2.40 -0.20
C LYS A 51 -6.07 3.85 -0.51
#